data_AF-N9Q5C7-F1
#
_entry.id   AF-N9Q5C7-F1
#
_cell.length_a   1.000
_cell.length_b   1.000
_cell.length_c   1.000
_cell.angle_alpha   90.00
_cell.angle_beta   90.00
_cell.angle_gamma   90.00
#
_symmetry.space_group_name_H-M   'P 1'
#
loop_
_entity.id
_entity.type
_entity.pdbx_description
1 polymer ?
#
loop_
_entity_poly.entity_id
_entity_poly.type
_entity_poly.pdbx_seq_one_letter_code
_entity_poly.pdbx_strand_id
1 'polypeptide(L)'
;MNKILVFIFAISSVGISSAASVEQYANSVEKIRGAYAQDIRGFLRSLNPQTSQFTPEQQAKYCQINQRYIQDMSDAIEQNRSSLPQQYASMTKQDLIKQVAESKEMQMLAKYNVQCDFK
;
A
#
# COMPACT_ATOMS: atom_id res chain seq x y z
N MET A 1 -4.21 -3.75 42.90
CA MET A 1 -5.52 -4.42 43.09
C MET A 1 -6.26 -4.40 41.75
N ASN A 2 -6.38 -5.58 41.16
CA ASN A 2 -7.12 -5.84 39.92
C ASN A 2 -8.60 -5.51 40.07
N LYS A 3 -9.22 -4.91 39.04
CA LYS A 3 -10.55 -5.29 38.53
C LYS A 3 -10.63 -5.02 37.03
N ILE A 4 -10.22 -6.02 36.27
CA ILE A 4 -10.52 -6.17 34.85
C ILE A 4 -12.02 -6.46 34.72
N LEU A 5 -12.74 -5.65 33.96
CA LEU A 5 -14.08 -5.98 33.47
C LEU A 5 -13.96 -6.31 31.98
N VAL A 6 -13.76 -7.60 31.73
CA VAL A 6 -13.87 -8.24 30.42
C VAL A 6 -15.36 -8.31 30.07
N PHE A 7 -15.77 -7.61 29.02
CA PHE A 7 -17.04 -7.87 28.36
C PHE A 7 -16.77 -8.74 27.12
N ILE A 8 -16.91 -10.05 27.31
CA ILE A 8 -17.09 -11.01 26.23
C ILE A 8 -18.52 -10.84 25.74
N PHE A 9 -18.70 -10.30 24.55
CA PHE A 9 -19.95 -10.45 23.81
C PHE A 9 -19.73 -11.45 22.68
N ALA A 10 -20.14 -12.69 22.94
CA ALA A 10 -20.40 -13.68 21.91
C ALA A 10 -21.77 -13.33 21.29
N ILE A 11 -21.76 -12.96 20.00
CA ILE A 11 -22.98 -12.90 19.17
C ILE A 11 -22.70 -13.72 17.91
N SER A 12 -23.23 -14.93 17.96
CA SER A 12 -23.83 -15.74 16.90
C SER A 12 -23.60 -15.35 15.43
N SER A 13 -22.90 -16.24 14.73
CA SER A 13 -23.20 -16.72 13.36
C SER A 13 -23.86 -15.73 12.39
N VAL A 14 -23.05 -14.86 11.78
CA VAL A 14 -23.32 -14.32 10.44
C VAL A 14 -22.01 -14.41 9.65
N GLY A 15 -21.95 -15.36 8.71
CA GLY A 15 -20.90 -15.48 7.70
C GLY A 15 -19.49 -15.80 8.21
N ILE A 16 -19.16 -17.09 8.32
CA ILE A 16 -17.75 -17.55 8.54
C ILE A 16 -16.82 -17.05 7.41
N SER A 17 -17.39 -16.60 6.29
CA SER A 17 -16.68 -16.09 5.11
C SER A 17 -16.08 -14.68 5.26
N SER A 18 -16.51 -13.85 6.22
CA SER A 18 -16.06 -12.45 6.32
C SER A 18 -14.81 -12.25 7.18
N ALA A 19 -14.57 -13.09 8.19
CA ALA A 19 -13.38 -12.96 9.05
C ALA A 19 -12.10 -13.41 8.32
N ALA A 20 -12.17 -14.51 7.56
CA ALA A 20 -11.02 -15.08 6.85
C ALA A 20 -10.51 -14.17 5.71
N SER A 21 -11.40 -13.48 5.01
CA SER A 21 -11.07 -12.57 3.91
C SER A 21 -10.55 -11.21 4.40
N VAL A 22 -11.02 -10.72 5.55
CA VAL A 22 -10.41 -9.55 6.21
C VAL A 22 -8.99 -9.87 6.68
N GLU A 23 -8.77 -11.06 7.26
CA GLU A 23 -7.44 -11.54 7.63
C GLU A 23 -6.54 -11.72 6.40
N GLN A 24 -7.08 -12.32 5.32
CA GLN A 24 -6.38 -12.46 4.05
C GLN A 24 -5.97 -11.11 3.47
N TYR A 25 -6.86 -10.13 3.48
CA TYR A 25 -6.54 -8.76 3.04
C TYR A 25 -5.45 -8.14 3.90
N ALA A 26 -5.55 -8.21 5.24
CA ALA A 26 -4.54 -7.67 6.14
C ALA A 26 -3.16 -8.31 5.90
N ASN A 27 -3.12 -9.64 5.75
CA ASN A 27 -1.91 -10.39 5.44
C ASN A 27 -1.32 -10.01 4.06
N SER A 28 -2.17 -9.80 3.05
CA SER A 28 -1.75 -9.33 1.73
C SER A 28 -1.16 -7.92 1.81
N VAL A 29 -1.83 -7.00 2.50
CA VAL A 29 -1.34 -5.62 2.68
C VAL A 29 0.01 -5.60 3.40
N GLU A 30 0.19 -6.41 4.45
CA GLU A 30 1.47 -6.49 5.16
C GLU A 30 2.60 -6.98 4.23
N LYS A 31 2.34 -8.03 3.45
CA LYS A 31 3.31 -8.54 2.45
C LYS A 31 3.65 -7.49 1.39
N ILE A 32 2.65 -6.80 0.86
CA ILE A 32 2.81 -5.78 -0.18
C ILE A 32 3.64 -4.61 0.35
N ARG A 33 3.34 -4.13 1.56
CA ARG A 33 4.12 -3.06 2.22
C ARG A 33 5.55 -3.49 2.52
N GLY A 34 5.74 -4.74 2.96
CA GLY A 34 7.05 -5.32 3.17
C GLY A 34 7.90 -5.34 1.89
N ALA A 35 7.32 -5.83 0.79
CA ALA A 35 7.98 -5.85 -0.52
C ALA A 35 8.30 -4.44 -1.02
N TYR A 36 7.35 -3.51 -0.97
CA TYR A 36 7.55 -2.11 -1.35
C TYR A 36 8.68 -1.45 -0.54
N ALA A 37 8.69 -1.65 0.78
CA ALA A 37 9.73 -1.10 1.63
C ALA A 37 11.12 -1.69 1.32
N GLN A 38 11.20 -2.97 0.97
CA GLN A 38 12.46 -3.60 0.52
C GLN A 38 12.91 -3.02 -0.81
N ASP A 39 12.03 -2.91 -1.80
CA ASP A 39 12.32 -2.38 -3.13
C ASP A 39 12.79 -0.92 -3.07
N ILE A 40 12.08 -0.06 -2.33
CA ILE A 40 12.46 1.35 -2.13
C ILE A 40 13.81 1.47 -1.42
N ARG A 41 14.04 0.72 -0.33
CA ARG A 41 15.34 0.75 0.35
C ARG A 41 16.47 0.28 -0.56
N GLY A 42 16.23 -0.77 -1.36
CA GLY A 42 17.17 -1.27 -2.35
C GLY A 42 17.50 -0.21 -3.39
N PHE A 43 16.48 0.43 -3.95
CA PHE A 43 16.63 1.53 -4.89
C PHE A 43 17.42 2.71 -4.28
N LEU A 44 17.04 3.19 -3.11
CA LEU A 44 17.73 4.32 -2.46
C LEU A 44 19.19 4.02 -2.16
N ARG A 45 19.52 2.78 -1.76
CA ARG A 45 20.92 2.34 -1.56
C ARG A 45 21.73 2.26 -2.85
N SER A 46 21.08 2.12 -4.00
CA SER A 46 21.75 2.13 -5.31
C SER A 46 22.05 3.54 -5.83
N LEU A 47 21.48 4.58 -5.22
CA LEU A 47 21.70 5.96 -5.64
C LEU A 47 23.07 6.46 -5.16
N ASN A 48 23.67 7.34 -5.95
CA ASN A 48 24.79 8.14 -5.50
C ASN A 48 24.30 9.11 -4.41
N PRO A 49 24.88 9.14 -3.20
CA PRO A 49 24.46 10.06 -2.13
C PRO A 49 24.54 11.55 -2.48
N GLN A 50 25.32 11.91 -3.51
CA GLN A 50 25.45 13.28 -4.02
C GLN A 50 24.51 13.55 -5.22
N THR A 51 23.62 12.61 -5.56
CA THR A 51 22.71 12.80 -6.69
C THR A 51 21.70 13.91 -6.40
N SER A 52 21.61 14.89 -7.30
CA SER A 52 20.64 15.98 -7.22
C SER A 52 19.41 15.74 -8.09
N GLN A 53 19.42 14.70 -8.92
CA GLN A 53 18.33 14.26 -9.80
C GLN A 53 18.47 12.77 -10.11
N PHE A 54 17.37 12.15 -10.56
CA PHE A 54 17.43 10.77 -11.06
C PHE A 54 17.83 10.76 -12.54
N THR A 55 18.61 9.75 -12.95
CA THR A 55 18.73 9.43 -14.38
C THR A 55 17.40 8.90 -14.91
N PRO A 56 17.17 8.87 -16.23
CA PRO A 56 15.97 8.27 -16.81
C PRO A 56 15.72 6.83 -16.34
N GLU A 57 16.79 6.03 -16.19
CA GLU A 57 16.69 4.65 -15.71
C GLU A 57 16.32 4.58 -14.23
N GLN A 58 16.88 5.46 -13.40
CA GLN A 58 16.52 5.56 -11.98
C GLN A 58 15.07 6.01 -11.79
N GLN A 59 14.62 6.98 -12.58
CA GLN A 59 13.21 7.41 -12.59
C GLN A 59 12.29 6.28 -13.04
N ALA A 60 12.61 5.61 -14.14
CA ALA A 60 11.83 4.46 -14.61
C ALA A 60 11.75 3.36 -13.54
N LYS A 61 12.87 3.07 -12.86
CA LYS A 61 12.90 2.08 -11.78
C LYS A 61 12.04 2.50 -10.58
N TYR A 62 12.17 3.74 -10.14
CA TYR A 62 11.38 4.28 -9.04
C TYR A 62 9.88 4.28 -9.36
N CYS A 63 9.50 4.71 -10.56
CA CYS A 63 8.12 4.69 -11.01
C CYS A 63 7.57 3.25 -11.13
N GLN A 64 8.38 2.31 -11.60
CA GLN A 64 8.01 0.89 -11.66
C GLN A 64 7.72 0.30 -10.27
N ILE A 65 8.51 0.64 -9.25
CA ILE A 65 8.30 0.18 -7.87
C ILE A 65 6.95 0.68 -7.34
N ASN A 66 6.66 1.97 -7.50
CA ASN A 66 5.40 2.56 -7.06
C ASN A 66 4.20 2.06 -7.88
N GLN A 67 4.36 1.87 -9.19
CA GLN A 67 3.34 1.28 -10.06
C GLN A 67 2.96 -0.14 -9.64
N ARG A 68 3.97 -0.96 -9.29
CA ARG A 68 3.73 -2.31 -8.75
C ARG A 68 2.98 -2.25 -7.43
N TYR A 69 3.38 -1.38 -6.51
CA TYR A 69 2.67 -1.20 -5.24
C TYR A 69 1.20 -0.83 -5.44
N ILE A 70 0.90 0.11 -6.35
CA ILE A 70 -0.48 0.49 -6.70
C ILE A 70 -1.26 -0.71 -7.23
N GLN A 71 -0.66 -1.49 -8.14
CA GLN A 71 -1.29 -2.65 -8.73
C GLN A 71 -1.57 -3.74 -7.69
N ASP A 72 -0.58 -4.10 -6.88
CA ASP A 72 -0.70 -5.15 -5.86
C ASP A 72 -1.77 -4.76 -4.81
N MET A 73 -1.81 -3.49 -4.39
CA MET A 73 -2.84 -2.98 -3.48
C MET A 73 -4.23 -3.03 -4.12
N SER A 74 -4.34 -2.64 -5.39
CA SER A 74 -5.60 -2.71 -6.14
C SER A 74 -6.10 -4.15 -6.24
N ASP A 75 -5.22 -5.10 -6.55
CA ASP A 75 -5.56 -6.51 -6.67
C ASP A 75 -5.96 -7.12 -5.32
N ALA A 76 -5.27 -6.75 -4.23
CA ALA A 76 -5.63 -7.18 -2.88
C ALA A 76 -7.02 -6.67 -2.47
N ILE A 77 -7.37 -5.44 -2.83
CA ILE A 77 -8.71 -4.89 -2.60
C ILE A 77 -9.74 -5.67 -3.42
N GLU A 78 -9.50 -5.86 -4.72
CA GLU A 78 -10.46 -6.53 -5.62
C GLU A 78 -10.76 -7.97 -5.17
N GLN A 79 -9.71 -8.74 -4.84
CA GLN A 79 -9.84 -10.12 -4.40
C GLN A 79 -10.63 -10.29 -3.09
N ASN A 80 -10.67 -9.25 -2.24
CA ASN A 80 -11.31 -9.30 -0.92
C ASN A 80 -12.52 -8.35 -0.82
N ARG A 81 -12.89 -7.64 -1.89
CA ARG A 81 -13.77 -6.47 -1.90
C ARG A 81 -15.09 -6.70 -1.18
N SER A 82 -15.72 -7.86 -1.40
CA SER A 82 -17.01 -8.25 -0.81
C SER A 82 -16.99 -8.37 0.71
N SER A 83 -15.82 -8.49 1.30
CA SER A 83 -15.63 -8.70 2.73
C SER A 83 -14.95 -7.53 3.44
N LEU A 84 -14.50 -6.52 2.69
CA LEU A 84 -13.87 -5.35 3.26
C LEU A 84 -14.90 -4.38 3.83
N PRO A 85 -14.57 -3.65 4.92
CA PRO A 85 -15.34 -2.47 5.30
C PRO A 85 -15.50 -1.51 4.12
N GLN A 86 -16.66 -0.85 4.03
CA GLN A 86 -17.04 -0.04 2.87
C GLN A 86 -15.96 0.97 2.46
N GLN A 87 -15.28 1.59 3.43
CA GLN A 87 -14.19 2.55 3.22
C GLN A 87 -13.03 2.00 2.36
N TYR A 88 -12.75 0.69 2.41
CA TYR A 88 -11.73 0.04 1.61
C TYR A 88 -12.33 -0.63 0.37
N ALA A 89 -13.56 -1.17 0.47
CA ALA A 89 -14.26 -1.77 -0.66
C ALA A 89 -14.61 -0.76 -1.76
N SER A 90 -14.77 0.53 -1.40
CA SER A 90 -15.02 1.62 -2.35
C SER A 90 -13.75 2.19 -2.97
N MET A 91 -12.56 1.84 -2.47
CA MET A 91 -11.31 2.35 -3.04
C MET A 91 -11.14 1.83 -4.47
N THR A 92 -10.87 2.75 -5.38
CA THR A 92 -10.52 2.46 -6.76
C THR A 92 -9.01 2.50 -6.94
N LYS A 93 -8.53 1.96 -8.06
CA LYS A 93 -7.14 2.13 -8.47
C LYS A 93 -6.76 3.60 -8.63
N GLN A 94 -7.69 4.46 -9.07
CA GLN A 94 -7.47 5.90 -9.17
C GLN A 94 -7.29 6.57 -7.81
N ASP A 95 -8.01 6.12 -6.78
CA ASP A 95 -7.81 6.60 -5.41
C ASP A 95 -6.43 6.20 -4.89
N LEU A 96 -5.95 4.99 -5.20
CA LEU A 96 -4.61 4.54 -4.86
C LEU A 96 -3.53 5.35 -5.59
N ILE A 97 -3.69 5.60 -6.89
CA ILE A 97 -2.81 6.46 -7.67
C ILE A 97 -2.73 7.84 -7.03
N LYS A 98 -3.88 8.43 -6.69
CA LYS A 98 -3.94 9.73 -6.02
C LYS A 98 -3.21 9.71 -4.68
N GLN A 99 -3.46 8.72 -3.82
CA GLN A 99 -2.77 8.59 -2.53
C GLN A 99 -1.24 8.47 -2.68
N VAL A 100 -0.77 7.71 -3.67
CA VAL A 100 0.68 7.58 -3.93
C VAL A 100 1.24 8.90 -4.46
N ALA A 101 0.59 9.53 -5.45
CA ALA A 101 1.03 10.80 -6.02
C ALA A 101 1.06 11.94 -4.98
N GLU A 102 0.13 11.94 -4.03
CA GLU A 102 0.04 12.91 -2.93
C GLU A 102 0.89 12.55 -1.71
N SER A 103 1.58 11.40 -1.73
CA SER A 103 2.48 11.00 -0.64
C SER A 103 3.62 12.01 -0.46
N LYS A 104 4.09 12.14 0.79
CA LYS A 104 5.21 13.05 1.11
C LYS A 104 6.46 12.65 0.32
N GLU A 105 6.68 11.37 0.15
CA GLU A 105 7.78 10.80 -0.63
C GLU A 105 7.73 11.28 -2.08
N MET A 106 6.58 11.14 -2.76
CA MET A 106 6.42 11.61 -4.14
C MET A 106 6.54 13.13 -4.24
N GLN A 107 5.94 13.89 -3.32
CA GLN A 107 6.04 15.36 -3.30
C GLN A 107 7.48 15.83 -3.08
N MET A 108 8.24 15.15 -2.23
CA MET A 108 9.66 15.44 -2.02
C MET A 108 10.50 15.16 -3.26
N LEU A 109 10.12 14.18 -4.09
CA LEU A 109 10.85 13.83 -5.31
C LEU A 109 10.45 14.67 -6.53
N ALA A 110 9.22 15.20 -6.55
CA ALA A 110 8.74 16.08 -7.61
C ALA A 110 9.65 17.32 -7.81
N LYS A 111 10.22 17.86 -6.73
CA LYS A 111 11.17 18.99 -6.79
C LYS A 111 12.49 18.66 -7.50
N TYR A 112 12.78 17.38 -7.70
CA TYR A 112 13.95 16.87 -8.42
C TYR A 112 13.59 16.39 -9.83
N ASN A 113 12.46 16.86 -10.39
CA ASN A 113 11.93 16.49 -11.70
C ASN A 113 11.60 14.99 -11.87
N VAL A 114 11.43 14.26 -10.77
CA VAL A 114 10.97 12.88 -10.82
C VAL A 114 9.45 12.88 -11.01
N GLN A 115 9.00 12.47 -12.20
CA GLN A 115 7.59 12.39 -12.55
C GLN A 115 7.22 10.96 -12.93
N CYS A 116 6.21 10.40 -12.27
CA CYS A 116 5.68 9.09 -12.58
C CYS A 116 4.27 9.23 -13.17
N ASP A 117 4.07 8.68 -14.36
CA ASP A 117 2.76 8.58 -15.00
C ASP A 117 2.16 7.21 -14.65
N PHE A 118 1.47 7.15 -13.51
CA PHE A 118 0.86 5.92 -13.02
C PHE A 118 -0.38 5.55 -13.85
N LYS A 119 -0.54 4.25 -14.11
CA LYS A 119 -1.64 3.67 -14.91
C LYS A 119 -2.48 2.72 -14.09
#